data_AF-A0A5P8WH93-F1
#
_entry.id   AF-A0A5P8WH93-F1
#
_cell.length_a   1.000
_cell.length_b   1.000
_cell.length_c   1.000
_cell.angle_alpha   90.00
_cell.angle_beta   90.00
_cell.angle_gamma   90.00
#
_symmetry.space_group_name_H-M   'P 1'
#
loop_
_entity.id
_entity.type
_entity.pdbx_description
1 polymer ?
#
loop_
_entity_poly.entity_id
_entity_poly.type
_entity_poly.pdbx_seq_one_letter_code
_entity_poly.pdbx_strand_id
1 'polypeptide(L)'
;MEEIGVASNKFMTTYHISLEGDVLKVGFGKPANGDQVIRDAATRLDEMVTSGELSGGKLLKIDGPASVAVSYLIAHKISQLYGAIAVFDPKIGRPGYKTFITAVSQTPAYKIGELIETDELHKTKSVIKVVLCGPPQSGKSCLREGLKQAISLIEGAPYPYVITACPDGEGAWFSDAARRDPDLARKLKDEYKAKFTLEFAQKAAGWVRSANTPLNIIDVGGRITNENRVIVREATHAVILAGDQGKAEVPLWEEFCRDLNIQIIANLHSDYHGREDEIVTQSPLLTGSIHYLKRGEDVSSRPMVQALTRVLVGLCGR
;
A
#
# COMPACT_ATOMS: atom_id res chain seq x y z
N MET A 1 -1.88 4.63 46.40
CA MET A 1 -2.95 4.41 45.41
C MET A 1 -2.75 5.44 44.33
N GLU A 2 -2.05 5.04 43.28
CA GLU A 2 -2.08 5.67 41.96
C GLU A 2 -1.72 4.54 41.00
N GLU A 3 -2.73 4.03 40.30
CA GLU A 3 -2.56 3.04 39.25
C GLU A 3 -1.77 3.69 38.13
N ILE A 4 -0.52 3.26 37.97
CA ILE A 4 0.27 3.56 36.80
C ILE A 4 -0.36 2.77 35.65
N GLY A 5 -1.23 3.46 34.90
CA GLY A 5 -1.85 2.93 33.71
C GLY A 5 -0.81 2.40 32.75
N VAL A 6 -0.93 1.12 32.42
CA VAL A 6 -0.15 0.43 31.39
C VAL A 6 -0.46 1.11 30.07
N ALA A 7 0.38 2.06 29.66
CA ALA A 7 0.42 2.53 28.28
C ALA A 7 0.71 1.31 27.41
N SER A 8 -0.30 0.88 26.65
CA SER A 8 -0.26 -0.34 25.84
C SER A 8 0.99 -0.39 24.98
N ASN A 9 1.65 -1.55 24.99
CA ASN A 9 2.88 -1.93 24.28
C ASN A 9 2.76 -1.92 22.73
N LYS A 10 1.91 -1.06 22.18
CA LYS A 10 1.44 -1.03 20.79
C LYS A 10 2.55 -0.68 19.78
N PHE A 11 3.74 -0.29 20.26
CA PHE A 11 4.88 0.12 19.43
C PHE A 11 6.05 -0.88 19.37
N MET A 12 5.97 -2.04 20.04
CA MET A 12 7.12 -2.98 20.08
C MET A 12 7.04 -4.17 19.11
N THR A 13 5.87 -4.52 18.56
CA THR A 13 5.73 -5.71 17.69
C THR A 13 5.85 -5.35 16.20
N THR A 14 6.32 -6.29 15.40
CA THR A 14 6.45 -6.13 13.94
C THR A 14 5.15 -6.44 13.19
N TYR A 15 4.21 -7.09 13.88
CA TYR A 15 2.86 -7.37 13.38
C TYR A 15 1.82 -7.20 14.49
N HIS A 16 0.66 -6.66 14.15
CA HIS A 16 -0.44 -6.39 15.07
C HIS A 16 -1.63 -7.27 14.71
N ILE A 17 -2.20 -7.91 15.72
CA ILE A 17 -3.42 -8.72 15.60
C ILE A 17 -4.32 -8.41 16.80
N SER A 18 -5.56 -8.02 16.52
CA SER A 18 -6.61 -7.79 17.52
C SER A 18 -7.97 -8.26 17.01
N LEU A 19 -8.85 -8.64 17.93
CA LEU A 19 -10.22 -9.03 17.60
C LEU A 19 -11.20 -7.90 17.93
N GLU A 20 -12.02 -7.51 16.95
CA GLU A 20 -13.11 -6.56 17.09
C GLU A 20 -14.43 -7.24 16.69
N GLY A 21 -15.16 -7.76 17.68
CA GLY A 21 -16.35 -8.57 17.41
C GLY A 21 -15.98 -9.85 16.66
N ASP A 22 -16.47 -9.99 15.43
CA ASP A 22 -16.17 -11.10 14.52
C ASP A 22 -15.12 -10.75 13.44
N VAL A 23 -14.38 -9.65 13.64
CA VAL A 23 -13.35 -9.16 12.71
C VAL A 23 -11.96 -9.23 13.36
N LEU A 24 -11.10 -10.07 12.81
CA LEU A 24 -9.67 -10.10 13.11
C LEU A 24 -8.98 -8.96 12.35
N LYS A 25 -8.61 -7.90 13.07
CA LYS A 25 -7.80 -6.81 12.55
C LYS A 25 -6.34 -7.24 12.49
N VAL A 26 -5.72 -7.06 11.34
CA VAL A 26 -4.32 -7.42 11.12
C VAL A 26 -3.56 -6.27 10.49
N GLY A 27 -2.27 -6.12 10.79
CA GLY A 27 -1.48 -5.06 10.17
C GLY A 27 0.00 -5.09 10.51
N PHE A 28 0.81 -4.49 9.65
CA PHE A 28 2.24 -4.33 9.88
C PHE A 28 2.50 -3.27 10.96
N GLY A 29 3.46 -3.55 11.83
CA GLY A 29 3.97 -2.62 12.83
C GLY A 29 5.34 -2.09 12.43
N LYS A 30 6.32 -2.22 13.32
CA LYS A 30 7.70 -1.81 13.06
C LYS A 30 8.27 -2.50 11.81
N PRO A 31 9.02 -1.78 10.94
CA PRO A 31 9.72 -2.40 9.82
C PRO A 31 10.60 -3.57 10.27
N ALA A 32 10.41 -4.73 9.63
CA ALA A 32 11.16 -5.95 9.93
C ALA A 32 11.14 -6.91 8.73
N ASN A 33 12.02 -7.92 8.80
CA ASN A 33 12.03 -9.00 7.83
C ASN A 33 10.82 -9.92 8.01
N GLY A 34 10.44 -10.60 6.93
CA GLY A 34 9.27 -11.48 6.90
C GLY A 34 9.31 -12.60 7.95
N ASP A 35 10.49 -13.12 8.30
CA ASP A 35 10.63 -14.15 9.33
C ASP A 35 10.27 -13.64 10.73
N GLN A 36 10.68 -12.42 11.09
CA GLN A 36 10.31 -11.81 12.36
C GLN A 36 8.81 -11.51 12.42
N VAL A 37 8.25 -10.96 11.34
CA VAL A 37 6.80 -10.69 11.22
C VAL A 37 5.97 -11.97 11.47
N ILE A 38 6.43 -13.11 10.92
CA ILE A 38 5.77 -14.40 11.10
C ILE A 38 5.85 -14.90 12.55
N ARG A 39 7.01 -14.76 13.20
CA ARG A 39 7.18 -15.17 14.61
C ARG A 39 6.33 -14.35 15.56
N ASP A 40 6.26 -13.03 15.36
CA ASP A 40 5.43 -12.14 16.17
C ASP A 40 3.94 -12.44 15.97
N ALA A 41 3.52 -12.62 14.72
CA ALA A 41 2.14 -13.01 14.40
C ALA A 41 1.77 -14.37 15.03
N ALA A 42 2.67 -15.35 14.98
CA ALA A 42 2.43 -16.68 15.53
C ALA A 42 2.29 -16.62 17.05
N THR A 43 3.18 -15.89 17.72
CA THR A 43 3.16 -15.69 19.17
C THR A 43 1.84 -15.06 19.60
N ARG A 44 1.42 -13.98 18.93
CA ARG A 44 0.16 -13.31 19.26
C ARG A 44 -1.06 -14.19 19.02
N LEU A 45 -1.11 -14.95 17.92
CA LEU A 45 -2.21 -15.89 17.66
C LEU A 45 -2.28 -16.98 18.73
N ASP A 46 -1.13 -17.52 19.15
CA ASP A 46 -1.06 -18.54 20.20
C ASP A 46 -1.56 -17.99 21.55
N GLU A 47 -1.19 -16.76 21.90
CA GLU A 47 -1.73 -16.06 23.09
C GLU A 47 -3.25 -15.88 23.01
N MET A 48 -3.79 -15.43 21.86
CA MET A 48 -5.22 -15.23 21.66
C MET A 48 -6.01 -16.55 21.79
N VAL A 49 -5.47 -17.65 21.25
CA VAL A 49 -6.10 -18.97 21.36
C VAL A 49 -6.03 -19.49 22.80
N THR A 50 -4.86 -19.39 23.45
CA THR A 50 -4.65 -19.88 24.82
C THR A 50 -5.51 -19.13 25.84
N SER A 51 -5.67 -17.83 25.67
CA SER A 51 -6.51 -16.99 26.54
C SER A 51 -8.01 -17.11 26.27
N GLY A 52 -8.42 -17.75 25.17
CA GLY A 52 -9.81 -17.84 24.75
C GLY A 52 -10.34 -16.57 24.07
N GLU A 53 -9.50 -15.56 23.80
CA GLU A 53 -9.88 -14.40 22.98
C GLU A 53 -10.34 -14.85 21.58
N LEU A 54 -9.68 -15.87 21.00
CA LEU A 54 -10.12 -16.59 19.81
C LEU A 54 -10.75 -17.92 20.19
N SER A 55 -12.03 -17.88 20.60
CA SER A 55 -12.79 -19.07 21.02
C SER A 55 -13.42 -19.87 19.87
N GLY A 56 -13.28 -19.42 18.62
CA GLY A 56 -13.97 -19.99 17.47
C GLY A 56 -15.38 -19.42 17.23
N GLY A 57 -16.07 -19.92 16.22
CA GLY A 57 -17.38 -19.41 15.84
C GLY A 57 -17.84 -19.80 14.44
N LYS A 58 -18.97 -19.23 13.97
CA LYS A 58 -19.52 -19.54 12.65
C LYS A 58 -18.68 -18.96 11.51
N LEU A 59 -18.27 -17.71 11.65
CA LEU A 59 -17.54 -16.93 10.65
C LEU A 59 -16.54 -16.03 11.37
N LEU A 60 -15.32 -15.94 10.84
CA LEU A 60 -14.37 -14.89 11.17
C LEU A 60 -14.04 -14.09 9.92
N LYS A 61 -14.05 -12.76 10.03
CA LYS A 61 -13.59 -11.85 8.98
C LYS A 61 -12.16 -11.41 9.27
N ILE A 62 -11.30 -11.33 8.26
CA ILE A 62 -9.94 -10.80 8.38
C ILE A 62 -9.87 -9.48 7.63
N ASP A 63 -9.45 -8.41 8.33
CA ASP A 63 -9.43 -7.04 7.81
C ASP A 63 -8.09 -6.36 8.10
N GLY A 64 -7.35 -6.05 7.04
CA GLY A 64 -6.11 -5.31 7.09
C GLY A 64 -4.98 -5.96 6.28
N PRO A 65 -3.82 -5.29 6.18
CA PRO A 65 -2.73 -5.75 5.33
C PRO A 65 -2.02 -6.97 5.94
N ALA A 66 -1.84 -8.01 5.13
CA ALA A 66 -1.09 -9.21 5.46
C ALA A 66 -0.15 -9.59 4.31
N SER A 67 1.03 -10.10 4.65
CA SER A 67 1.85 -10.79 3.66
C SER A 67 1.24 -12.16 3.36
N VAL A 68 1.57 -12.73 2.19
CA VAL A 68 1.10 -14.07 1.82
C VAL A 68 1.45 -15.11 2.89
N ALA A 69 2.67 -15.04 3.44
CA ALA A 69 3.11 -15.95 4.49
C ALA A 69 2.29 -15.79 5.79
N VAL A 70 1.95 -14.55 6.16
CA VAL A 70 1.10 -14.30 7.35
C VAL A 70 -0.30 -14.85 7.12
N SER A 71 -0.85 -14.70 5.92
CA SER A 71 -2.17 -15.27 5.59
C SER A 71 -2.19 -16.80 5.76
N TYR A 72 -1.14 -17.50 5.32
CA TYR A 72 -1.01 -18.95 5.55
C TYR A 72 -0.90 -19.29 7.03
N LEU A 73 -0.11 -18.54 7.80
CA LEU A 73 0.03 -18.74 9.24
C LEU A 73 -1.32 -18.56 9.96
N ILE A 74 -2.05 -17.48 9.68
CA ILE A 74 -3.37 -17.23 10.26
C ILE A 74 -4.29 -18.41 9.92
N ALA A 75 -4.42 -18.76 8.65
CA ALA A 75 -5.25 -19.89 8.23
C ALA A 75 -4.87 -21.20 8.94
N HIS A 76 -3.58 -21.49 9.08
CA HIS A 76 -3.09 -22.68 9.79
C HIS A 76 -3.49 -22.67 11.27
N LYS A 77 -3.33 -21.54 11.96
CA LYS A 77 -3.57 -21.42 13.40
C LYS A 77 -5.05 -21.43 13.78
N ILE A 78 -5.91 -20.82 12.97
CA ILE A 78 -7.30 -20.53 13.38
C ILE A 78 -8.37 -21.18 12.51
N SER A 79 -8.03 -21.81 11.38
CA SER A 79 -9.05 -22.44 10.50
C SER A 79 -9.94 -23.40 11.28
N GLN A 80 -9.36 -24.31 12.05
CA GLN A 80 -10.08 -25.33 12.82
C GLN A 80 -11.04 -24.76 13.89
N LEU A 81 -10.89 -23.49 14.27
CA LEU A 81 -11.74 -22.85 15.29
C LEU A 81 -13.04 -22.28 14.68
N TYR A 82 -13.05 -22.00 13.38
CA TYR A 82 -14.17 -21.31 12.74
C TYR A 82 -14.79 -22.15 11.62
N GLY A 83 -16.11 -22.08 11.52
CA GLY A 83 -16.87 -22.69 10.42
C GLY A 83 -16.43 -22.15 9.06
N ALA A 84 -16.17 -20.84 8.97
CA ALA A 84 -15.61 -20.19 7.79
C ALA A 84 -14.70 -19.01 8.16
N ILE A 85 -13.78 -18.67 7.25
CA ILE A 85 -12.94 -17.48 7.31
C ILE A 85 -13.10 -16.71 6.01
N ALA A 86 -13.42 -15.42 6.12
CA ALA A 86 -13.54 -14.50 4.99
C ALA A 86 -12.49 -13.39 5.07
N VAL A 87 -11.89 -13.02 3.94
CA VAL A 87 -10.77 -12.06 3.88
C VAL A 87 -11.20 -10.82 3.10
N PHE A 88 -10.98 -9.63 3.66
CA PHE A 88 -11.26 -8.38 2.98
C PHE A 88 -10.42 -8.24 1.71
N ASP A 89 -11.06 -7.93 0.59
CA ASP A 89 -10.36 -7.52 -0.64
C ASP A 89 -10.81 -6.09 -1.02
N PRO A 90 -9.86 -5.13 -1.10
CA PRO A 90 -10.19 -3.72 -1.32
C PRO A 90 -10.63 -3.38 -2.74
N LYS A 91 -10.61 -4.33 -3.68
CA LYS A 91 -10.91 -4.11 -5.11
C LYS A 91 -12.23 -4.75 -5.55
N ILE A 92 -13.02 -5.24 -4.61
CA ILE A 92 -14.31 -5.86 -4.86
C ILE A 92 -15.39 -5.22 -4.00
N GLY A 93 -16.64 -5.42 -4.41
CA GLY A 93 -17.79 -4.87 -3.70
C GLY A 93 -18.24 -3.51 -4.18
N ARG A 94 -19.25 -2.99 -3.49
CA ARG A 94 -19.79 -1.66 -3.77
C ARG A 94 -18.92 -0.57 -3.11
N PRO A 95 -18.75 0.60 -3.76
CA PRO A 95 -18.05 1.74 -3.16
C PRO A 95 -18.60 2.08 -1.77
N GLY A 96 -17.71 2.31 -0.81
CA GLY A 96 -18.09 2.61 0.57
C GLY A 96 -18.44 1.41 1.46
N TYR A 97 -18.50 0.19 0.92
CA TYR A 97 -18.72 -1.04 1.69
C TYR A 97 -17.45 -1.90 1.73
N LYS A 98 -17.25 -2.64 2.82
CA LYS A 98 -16.20 -3.66 2.86
C LYS A 98 -16.77 -4.98 2.39
N THR A 99 -16.07 -5.61 1.46
CA THR A 99 -16.43 -6.93 0.95
C THR A 99 -15.33 -7.92 1.26
N PHE A 100 -15.74 -9.03 1.85
CA PHE A 100 -14.89 -10.14 2.25
C PHE A 100 -15.16 -11.33 1.34
N ILE A 101 -14.12 -12.06 0.97
CA ILE A 101 -14.23 -13.30 0.19
C ILE A 101 -14.04 -14.47 1.15
N THR A 102 -15.00 -15.39 1.21
CA THR A 102 -14.83 -16.65 1.95
C THR A 102 -13.68 -17.46 1.36
N ALA A 103 -12.58 -17.58 2.10
CA ALA A 103 -11.35 -18.25 1.67
C ALA A 103 -11.18 -19.64 2.27
N VAL A 104 -11.76 -19.87 3.46
CA VAL A 104 -11.78 -21.17 4.14
C VAL A 104 -13.22 -21.45 4.54
N SER A 105 -13.69 -22.67 4.29
CA SER A 105 -14.98 -23.13 4.78
C SER A 105 -14.91 -24.60 5.18
N GLN A 106 -15.47 -24.89 6.35
CA GLN A 106 -15.66 -26.23 6.92
C GLN A 106 -17.15 -26.48 7.20
N THR A 107 -18.03 -25.65 6.64
CA THR A 107 -19.47 -25.68 6.84
C THR A 107 -20.21 -25.43 5.53
N PRO A 108 -21.36 -26.07 5.28
CA PRO A 108 -22.18 -25.76 4.10
C PRO A 108 -22.81 -24.36 4.15
N ALA A 109 -22.80 -23.69 5.32
CA ALA A 109 -23.42 -22.37 5.49
C ALA A 109 -22.70 -21.24 4.74
N TYR A 110 -21.41 -21.42 4.41
CA TYR A 110 -20.61 -20.44 3.67
C TYR A 110 -19.86 -21.13 2.55
N LYS A 111 -20.02 -20.66 1.31
CA LYS A 111 -19.34 -21.26 0.15
C LYS A 111 -17.99 -20.60 -0.08
N ILE A 112 -16.97 -21.39 -0.42
CA ILE A 112 -15.68 -20.84 -0.86
C ILE A 112 -15.91 -19.92 -2.07
N GLY A 113 -15.33 -18.72 -2.03
CA GLY A 113 -15.49 -17.69 -3.05
C GLY A 113 -16.75 -16.83 -2.91
N GLU A 114 -17.63 -17.12 -1.96
CA GLU A 114 -18.78 -16.27 -1.65
C GLU A 114 -18.33 -14.90 -1.14
N LEU A 115 -19.06 -13.86 -1.55
CA LEU A 115 -18.82 -12.49 -1.13
C LEU A 115 -19.72 -12.12 0.04
N ILE A 116 -19.12 -11.64 1.12
CA ILE A 116 -19.80 -11.17 2.33
C ILE A 116 -19.54 -9.66 2.43
N GLU A 117 -20.56 -8.85 2.21
CA GLU A 117 -20.46 -7.40 2.30
C GLU A 117 -20.94 -6.90 3.66
N THR A 118 -20.35 -5.82 4.18
CA THR A 118 -20.82 -5.18 5.41
C THR A 118 -22.16 -4.49 5.18
N ASP A 119 -23.05 -4.50 6.19
CA ASP A 119 -24.36 -3.86 6.09
C ASP A 119 -24.28 -2.33 6.13
N GLU A 120 -23.30 -1.79 6.85
CA GLU A 120 -23.11 -0.36 7.01
C GLU A 120 -22.07 0.20 6.04
N LEU A 121 -22.35 1.42 5.57
CA LEU A 121 -21.37 2.22 4.85
C LEU A 121 -20.23 2.54 5.81
N HIS A 122 -19.00 2.22 5.43
CA HIS A 122 -17.84 2.67 6.19
C HIS A 122 -17.85 4.20 6.21
N LYS A 123 -17.76 4.83 7.39
CA LYS A 123 -17.67 6.31 7.52
C LYS A 123 -16.64 6.81 6.53
N THR A 124 -17.10 7.44 5.46
CA THR A 124 -16.31 7.62 4.25
C THR A 124 -15.27 8.70 4.48
N LYS A 125 -14.03 8.28 4.72
CA LYS A 125 -12.87 9.07 4.33
C LYS A 125 -12.84 9.11 2.80
N SER A 126 -12.48 10.24 2.22
CA SER A 126 -12.26 10.40 0.77
C SER A 126 -11.34 9.28 0.28
N VAL A 127 -11.75 8.57 -0.79
CA VAL A 127 -10.90 7.57 -1.43
C VAL A 127 -9.88 8.28 -2.30
N ILE A 128 -8.65 8.37 -1.80
CA ILE A 128 -7.55 9.03 -2.49
C ILE A 128 -6.81 8.01 -3.34
N LYS A 129 -6.64 8.32 -4.62
CA LYS A 129 -5.93 7.51 -5.61
C LYS A 129 -4.85 8.39 -6.24
N VAL A 130 -3.61 8.25 -5.76
CA VAL A 130 -2.49 9.09 -6.20
C VAL A 130 -1.59 8.31 -7.14
N VAL A 131 -1.43 8.80 -8.36
CA VAL A 131 -0.44 8.26 -9.28
C VAL A 131 0.95 8.85 -9.02
N LEU A 132 1.97 7.99 -8.97
CA LEU A 132 3.37 8.41 -9.06
C LEU A 132 3.78 8.36 -10.53
N CYS A 133 3.92 9.52 -11.16
CA CYS A 133 4.21 9.64 -12.59
C CYS A 133 5.46 10.47 -12.85
N GLY A 134 5.83 10.60 -14.13
CA GLY A 134 7.04 11.27 -14.56
C GLY A 134 8.01 10.36 -15.30
N PRO A 135 9.07 10.92 -15.90
CA PRO A 135 9.98 10.24 -16.83
C PRO A 135 10.65 8.98 -16.25
N PRO A 136 11.21 8.10 -17.08
CA PRO A 136 11.88 6.89 -16.60
C PRO A 136 13.05 7.22 -15.67
N GLN A 137 13.42 6.28 -14.81
CA GLN A 137 14.60 6.38 -13.92
C GLN A 137 14.60 7.57 -12.94
N SER A 138 13.44 8.21 -12.71
CA SER A 138 13.31 9.31 -11.75
C SER A 138 13.23 8.89 -10.27
N GLY A 139 13.35 7.60 -9.94
CA GLY A 139 13.27 7.15 -8.54
C GLY A 139 11.86 6.88 -8.00
N LYS A 140 10.83 6.79 -8.85
CA LYS A 140 9.42 6.53 -8.44
C LYS A 140 9.26 5.35 -7.50
N SER A 141 9.86 4.19 -7.82
CA SER A 141 9.77 3.00 -6.96
C SER A 141 10.40 3.24 -5.57
N CYS A 142 11.50 4.01 -5.50
CA CYS A 142 12.14 4.37 -4.23
C CYS A 142 11.23 5.30 -3.41
N LEU A 143 10.66 6.32 -4.04
CA LEU A 143 9.69 7.22 -3.41
C LEU A 143 8.46 6.45 -2.90
N ARG A 144 7.93 5.52 -3.70
CA ARG A 144 6.80 4.67 -3.34
C ARG A 144 7.04 3.88 -2.04
N GLU A 145 8.19 3.24 -1.93
CA GLU A 145 8.56 2.49 -0.72
C GLU A 145 8.78 3.40 0.49
N GLY A 146 9.45 4.54 0.28
CA GLY A 146 9.63 5.55 1.33
C GLY A 146 8.31 6.08 1.87
N LEU A 147 7.36 6.41 0.98
CA LEU A 147 6.01 6.83 1.35
C LEU A 147 5.26 5.72 2.09
N LYS A 148 5.33 4.48 1.61
CA LYS A 148 4.69 3.33 2.26
C LYS A 148 5.16 3.19 3.71
N GLN A 149 6.47 3.26 3.94
CA GLN A 149 7.06 3.17 5.28
C GLN A 149 6.69 4.41 6.13
N ALA A 150 6.85 5.62 5.60
CA ALA A 150 6.58 6.85 6.32
C ALA A 150 5.12 6.95 6.78
N ILE A 151 4.16 6.62 5.89
CA ILE A 151 2.72 6.63 6.22
C ILE A 151 2.39 5.56 7.25
N SER A 152 2.96 4.35 7.14
CA SER A 152 2.67 3.24 8.06
C SER A 152 3.16 3.50 9.49
N LEU A 153 4.10 4.43 9.67
CA LEU A 153 4.59 4.86 10.99
C LEU A 153 3.71 5.93 11.66
N ILE A 154 2.73 6.49 10.95
CA ILE A 154 1.83 7.51 11.50
C ILE A 154 0.63 6.83 12.15
N GLU A 155 0.47 7.03 13.45
CA GLU A 155 -0.68 6.50 14.18
C GLU A 155 -2.00 7.01 13.60
N GLY A 156 -2.92 6.09 13.33
CA GLY A 156 -4.24 6.41 12.77
C GLY A 156 -4.25 6.78 11.27
N ALA A 157 -3.08 6.83 10.60
CA ALA A 157 -3.04 7.00 9.16
C ALA A 157 -3.56 5.75 8.44
N PRO A 158 -4.24 5.91 7.29
CA PRO A 158 -4.66 4.77 6.49
C PRO A 158 -3.44 4.04 5.93
N TYR A 159 -3.47 2.71 5.95
CA TYR A 159 -2.44 1.92 5.28
C TYR A 159 -2.44 2.23 3.78
N PRO A 160 -1.29 2.62 3.18
CA PRO A 160 -1.23 3.00 1.77
C PRO A 160 -1.27 1.75 0.88
N TYR A 161 -2.41 1.49 0.26
CA TYR A 161 -2.57 0.37 -0.66
C TYR A 161 -1.83 0.66 -1.97
N VAL A 162 -0.85 -0.18 -2.32
CA VAL A 162 -0.05 0.00 -3.53
C VAL A 162 -0.60 -0.83 -4.68
N ILE A 163 -0.81 -0.19 -5.83
CA ILE A 163 -1.16 -0.84 -7.09
C ILE A 163 0.03 -0.70 -8.04
N THR A 164 0.70 -1.81 -8.33
CA THR A 164 1.74 -1.89 -9.36
C THR A 164 1.07 -2.01 -10.73
N ALA A 165 0.92 -0.88 -11.42
CA ALA A 165 0.22 -0.76 -12.69
C ALA A 165 1.19 -0.67 -13.88
N CYS A 166 2.37 -1.27 -13.74
CA CYS A 166 3.35 -1.40 -14.81
C CYS A 166 3.93 -2.82 -14.82
N PRO A 167 3.95 -3.53 -15.95
CA PRO A 167 4.46 -4.90 -16.02
C PRO A 167 5.99 -4.90 -16.23
N ASP A 168 6.73 -4.06 -15.49
CA ASP A 168 8.17 -3.88 -15.69
C ASP A 168 9.03 -4.94 -15.00
N GLY A 169 8.39 -5.92 -14.35
CA GLY A 169 9.01 -7.02 -13.61
C GLY A 169 9.26 -6.69 -12.14
N GLU A 170 8.94 -5.48 -11.68
CA GLU A 170 8.99 -5.14 -10.26
C GLU A 170 7.75 -5.64 -9.51
N GLY A 171 7.91 -5.79 -8.19
CA GLY A 171 6.80 -5.99 -7.26
C GLY A 171 7.19 -5.51 -5.87
N ALA A 172 6.30 -5.71 -4.89
CA ALA A 172 6.56 -5.37 -3.49
C ALA A 172 7.81 -6.04 -2.90
N TRP A 173 8.29 -7.12 -3.52
CA TRP A 173 9.51 -7.84 -3.14
C TRP A 173 10.80 -7.16 -3.59
N PHE A 174 10.75 -6.29 -4.62
CA PHE A 174 11.95 -5.84 -5.33
C PHE A 174 12.87 -5.02 -4.43
N SER A 175 12.34 -4.07 -3.64
CA SER A 175 13.16 -3.19 -2.81
C SER A 175 13.93 -3.98 -1.74
N ASP A 176 13.26 -4.91 -1.06
CA ASP A 176 13.87 -5.76 -0.03
C ASP A 176 14.83 -6.80 -0.63
N ALA A 177 14.57 -7.27 -1.85
CA ALA A 177 15.52 -8.10 -2.58
C ALA A 177 16.77 -7.28 -2.94
N ALA A 178 16.60 -6.08 -3.50
CA ALA A 178 17.71 -5.22 -3.92
C ALA A 178 18.58 -4.74 -2.76
N ARG A 179 18.01 -4.58 -1.55
CA ARG A 179 18.78 -4.27 -0.34
C ARG A 179 19.72 -5.42 0.07
N ARG A 180 19.30 -6.67 -0.15
CA ARG A 180 20.05 -7.87 0.25
C ARG A 180 21.00 -8.37 -0.84
N ASP A 181 20.50 -8.44 -2.06
CA ASP A 181 21.17 -8.96 -3.24
C ASP A 181 20.70 -8.18 -4.49
N PRO A 182 21.41 -7.08 -4.85
CA PRO A 182 21.07 -6.25 -6.00
C PRO A 182 21.08 -7.01 -7.33
N ASP A 183 21.94 -8.00 -7.48
CA ASP A 183 22.10 -8.73 -8.75
C ASP A 183 21.00 -9.76 -8.93
N LEU A 184 20.65 -10.49 -7.87
CA LEU A 184 19.47 -11.36 -7.87
C LEU A 184 18.19 -10.57 -8.12
N ALA A 185 18.03 -9.40 -7.46
CA ALA A 185 16.85 -8.57 -7.66
C ALA A 185 16.70 -8.12 -9.13
N ARG A 186 17.82 -7.74 -9.78
CA ARG A 186 17.85 -7.37 -11.20
C ARG A 186 17.50 -8.55 -12.09
N LYS A 187 18.11 -9.72 -11.85
CA LYS A 187 17.83 -10.95 -12.59
C LYS A 187 16.35 -11.32 -12.53
N LEU A 188 15.76 -11.36 -11.32
CA LEU A 188 14.35 -11.68 -11.14
C LEU A 188 13.46 -10.64 -11.82
N LYS A 189 13.80 -9.35 -11.73
CA LYS A 189 13.05 -8.30 -12.43
C LYS A 189 13.01 -8.56 -13.94
N ASP A 190 14.16 -8.87 -14.53
CA ASP A 190 14.24 -9.13 -15.97
C ASP A 190 13.46 -10.39 -16.37
N GLU A 191 13.44 -11.43 -15.52
CA GLU A 191 12.66 -12.66 -15.73
C GLU A 191 11.13 -12.44 -15.66
N TYR A 192 10.65 -11.58 -14.75
CA TYR A 192 9.22 -11.31 -14.56
C TYR A 192 8.69 -10.15 -15.41
N LYS A 193 9.56 -9.43 -16.12
CA LYS A 193 9.16 -8.33 -16.99
C LYS A 193 8.29 -8.82 -18.12
N ALA A 194 7.15 -8.17 -18.32
CA ALA A 194 6.21 -8.50 -19.39
C ALA A 194 5.96 -7.29 -20.30
N LYS A 195 5.27 -7.55 -21.42
CA LYS A 195 4.89 -6.49 -22.35
C LYS A 195 3.79 -5.63 -21.73
N PHE A 196 3.92 -4.31 -21.90
CA PHE A 196 2.85 -3.39 -21.53
C PHE A 196 1.82 -3.35 -22.66
N THR A 197 0.74 -4.13 -22.50
CA THR A 197 -0.35 -4.22 -23.46
C THR A 197 -1.55 -3.38 -23.01
N LEU A 198 -2.42 -3.00 -23.96
CA LEU A 198 -3.68 -2.35 -23.65
C LEU A 198 -4.59 -3.21 -22.78
N GLU A 199 -4.58 -4.53 -22.97
CA GLU A 199 -5.32 -5.49 -22.13
C GLU A 199 -4.85 -5.42 -20.67
N PHE A 200 -3.52 -5.44 -20.44
CA PHE A 200 -2.97 -5.24 -19.11
C PHE A 200 -3.41 -3.88 -18.55
N ALA A 201 -3.35 -2.82 -19.36
CA ALA A 201 -3.73 -1.49 -18.94
C ALA A 201 -5.21 -1.38 -18.54
N GLN A 202 -6.11 -2.04 -19.28
CA GLN A 202 -7.53 -2.12 -18.93
C GLN A 202 -7.75 -2.87 -17.61
N LYS A 203 -7.02 -3.98 -17.41
CA LYS A 203 -7.06 -4.72 -16.15
C LYS A 203 -6.56 -3.87 -14.98
N ALA A 204 -5.45 -3.17 -15.16
CA ALA A 204 -4.87 -2.29 -14.16
C ALA A 204 -5.78 -1.09 -13.84
N ALA A 205 -6.39 -0.48 -14.86
CA ALA A 205 -7.41 0.55 -14.67
C ALA A 205 -8.61 0.03 -13.89
N GLY A 206 -9.04 -1.22 -14.13
CA GLY A 206 -10.05 -1.89 -13.31
C GLY A 206 -9.65 -1.99 -11.83
N TRP A 207 -8.39 -2.33 -11.54
CA TRP A 207 -7.90 -2.35 -10.15
C TRP A 207 -7.92 -0.96 -9.52
N VAL A 208 -7.47 0.07 -10.24
CA VAL A 208 -7.46 1.46 -9.74
C VAL A 208 -8.89 1.94 -9.51
N ARG A 209 -9.81 1.67 -10.44
CA ARG A 209 -11.23 2.04 -10.33
C ARG A 209 -11.88 1.42 -9.10
N SER A 210 -11.69 0.12 -8.90
CA SER A 210 -12.35 -0.62 -7.82
C SER A 210 -11.68 -0.45 -6.46
N ALA A 211 -10.46 0.10 -6.39
CA ALA A 211 -9.76 0.29 -5.14
C ALA A 211 -10.54 1.22 -4.19
N ASN A 212 -10.98 0.65 -3.06
CA ASN A 212 -11.90 1.26 -2.10
C ASN A 212 -11.23 1.52 -0.74
N THR A 213 -9.89 1.46 -0.65
CA THR A 213 -9.19 1.87 0.58
C THR A 213 -9.05 3.40 0.63
N PRO A 214 -8.91 4.01 1.82
CA PRO A 214 -8.81 5.47 1.93
C PRO A 214 -7.61 6.08 1.17
N LEU A 215 -6.47 5.37 1.10
CA LEU A 215 -5.27 5.85 0.42
C LEU A 215 -4.68 4.77 -0.48
N ASN A 216 -4.62 5.06 -1.78
CA ASN A 216 -4.10 4.17 -2.81
C ASN A 216 -2.97 4.89 -3.56
N ILE A 217 -1.80 4.24 -3.67
CA ILE A 217 -0.65 4.72 -4.43
C ILE A 217 -0.53 3.86 -5.69
N ILE A 218 -0.59 4.51 -6.87
CA ILE A 218 -0.55 3.85 -8.16
C ILE A 218 0.82 4.09 -8.80
N ASP A 219 1.56 3.01 -9.02
CA ASP A 219 2.87 3.03 -9.66
C ASP A 219 2.71 2.73 -11.15
N VAL A 220 2.97 3.72 -12.00
CA VAL A 220 2.80 3.61 -13.46
C VAL A 220 4.14 3.69 -14.19
N GLY A 221 4.13 3.22 -15.45
CA GLY A 221 5.32 3.29 -16.29
C GLY A 221 5.79 4.73 -16.51
N GLY A 222 7.09 4.93 -16.68
CA GLY A 222 7.69 6.27 -16.81
C GLY A 222 7.51 6.94 -18.18
N ARG A 223 6.51 6.57 -18.99
CA ARG A 223 6.29 7.14 -20.33
C ARG A 223 4.83 7.58 -20.48
N ILE A 224 4.58 8.66 -21.22
CA ILE A 224 3.23 9.05 -21.60
C ILE A 224 2.80 8.13 -22.75
N THR A 225 1.85 7.22 -22.49
CA THR A 225 1.35 6.25 -23.48
C THR A 225 -0.16 6.12 -23.37
N ASN A 226 -0.80 5.49 -24.38
CA ASN A 226 -2.24 5.20 -24.34
C ASN A 226 -2.60 4.25 -23.20
N GLU A 227 -1.73 3.29 -22.89
CA GLU A 227 -1.89 2.36 -21.77
C GLU A 227 -1.91 3.11 -20.44
N ASN A 228 -0.92 3.98 -20.20
CA ASN A 228 -0.90 4.80 -19.00
C ASN A 228 -2.08 5.78 -18.95
N ARG A 229 -2.55 6.29 -20.10
CA ARG A 229 -3.75 7.14 -20.17
C ARG A 229 -4.99 6.42 -19.62
N VAL A 230 -5.16 5.14 -19.96
CA VAL A 230 -6.28 4.32 -19.48
C VAL A 230 -6.22 4.12 -17.97
N ILE A 231 -5.03 3.90 -17.40
CA ILE A 231 -4.84 3.69 -15.96
C ILE A 231 -5.00 5.00 -15.17
N VAL A 232 -4.31 6.06 -15.60
CA VAL A 232 -4.23 7.34 -14.87
C VAL A 232 -5.57 8.05 -14.82
N ARG A 233 -6.43 7.86 -15.83
CA ARG A 233 -7.80 8.39 -15.84
C ARG A 233 -8.66 7.93 -14.64
N GLU A 234 -8.33 6.80 -14.02
CA GLU A 234 -9.05 6.28 -12.86
C GLU A 234 -8.49 6.80 -11.51
N ALA A 235 -7.40 7.58 -11.55
CA ALA A 235 -6.80 8.22 -10.39
C ALA A 235 -7.50 9.55 -10.05
N THR A 236 -7.09 10.16 -8.93
CA THR A 236 -7.64 11.44 -8.44
C THR A 236 -6.56 12.52 -8.38
N HIS A 237 -5.35 12.15 -7.96
CA HIS A 237 -4.24 13.06 -7.77
C HIS A 237 -2.96 12.51 -8.42
N ALA A 238 -1.98 13.37 -8.66
CA ALA A 238 -0.69 13.02 -9.22
C ALA A 238 0.47 13.63 -8.44
N VAL A 239 1.54 12.86 -8.29
CA VAL A 239 2.88 13.30 -7.90
C VAL A 239 3.76 13.10 -9.12
N ILE A 240 4.26 14.20 -9.69
CA ILE A 240 5.23 14.17 -10.78
C ILE A 240 6.63 14.13 -10.16
N LEU A 241 7.44 13.16 -10.57
CA LEU A 241 8.83 13.03 -10.18
C LEU A 241 9.72 12.89 -11.41
N ALA A 242 10.66 13.83 -11.59
CA ALA A 242 11.58 13.85 -12.72
C ALA A 242 13.03 14.00 -12.25
N GLY A 243 13.93 13.18 -12.78
CA GLY A 243 15.37 13.41 -12.64
C GLY A 243 15.90 14.40 -13.68
N ASP A 244 17.19 14.72 -13.63
CA ASP A 244 17.82 15.72 -14.52
C ASP A 244 17.54 15.46 -16.00
N GLN A 245 17.70 14.21 -16.44
CA GLN A 245 17.49 13.79 -17.83
C GLN A 245 16.02 13.92 -18.28
N GLY A 246 15.08 13.84 -17.34
CA GLY A 246 13.64 13.93 -17.60
C GLY A 246 13.05 15.31 -17.34
N LYS A 247 13.84 16.29 -16.86
CA LYS A 247 13.33 17.60 -16.43
C LYS A 247 12.57 18.34 -17.54
N ALA A 248 13.01 18.19 -18.79
CA ALA A 248 12.35 18.79 -19.96
C ALA A 248 10.97 18.18 -20.27
N GLU A 249 10.68 16.97 -19.79
CA GLU A 249 9.39 16.30 -20.00
C GLU A 249 8.35 16.67 -18.93
N VAL A 250 8.72 17.38 -17.86
CA VAL A 250 7.81 17.76 -16.77
C VAL A 250 6.56 18.49 -17.28
N PRO A 251 6.66 19.51 -18.17
CA PRO A 251 5.46 20.18 -18.72
C PRO A 251 4.52 19.23 -19.47
N LEU A 252 5.06 18.20 -20.15
CA LEU A 252 4.25 17.20 -20.86
C LEU A 252 3.47 16.32 -19.87
N TRP A 253 4.08 15.97 -18.73
CA TRP A 253 3.39 15.24 -17.66
C TRP A 253 2.32 16.09 -16.97
N GLU A 254 2.58 17.39 -16.78
CA GLU A 254 1.59 18.32 -16.24
C GLU A 254 0.37 18.45 -17.17
N GLU A 255 0.62 18.59 -18.47
CA GLU A 255 -0.44 18.61 -19.50
C GLU A 255 -1.21 17.28 -19.52
N PHE A 256 -0.50 16.15 -19.50
CA PHE A 256 -1.12 14.83 -19.46
C PHE A 256 -2.06 14.64 -18.25
N CYS A 257 -1.64 15.10 -17.06
CA CYS A 257 -2.50 15.08 -15.88
C CYS A 257 -3.70 16.03 -16.02
N ARG A 258 -3.48 17.24 -16.55
CA ARG A 258 -4.53 18.23 -16.79
C ARG A 258 -5.60 17.74 -17.76
N ASP A 259 -5.19 17.13 -18.88
CA ASP A 259 -6.07 16.52 -19.88
C ASP A 259 -6.99 15.44 -19.30
N LEU A 260 -6.52 14.78 -18.24
CA LEU A 260 -7.24 13.72 -17.54
C LEU A 260 -7.99 14.22 -16.29
N ASN A 261 -8.01 15.54 -16.04
CA ASN A 261 -8.58 16.16 -14.85
C ASN A 261 -8.00 15.60 -13.54
N ILE A 262 -6.71 15.26 -13.53
CA ILE A 262 -5.99 14.75 -12.36
C ILE A 262 -5.33 15.91 -11.63
N GLN A 263 -5.63 16.07 -10.34
CA GLN A 263 -5.06 17.14 -9.54
C GLN A 263 -3.58 16.86 -9.22
N ILE A 264 -2.68 17.71 -9.68
CA ILE A 264 -1.26 17.60 -9.34
C ILE A 264 -1.07 18.17 -7.93
N ILE A 265 -0.54 17.35 -7.02
CA ILE A 265 -0.31 17.71 -5.61
C ILE A 265 1.18 17.86 -5.29
N ALA A 266 2.05 17.31 -6.14
CA ALA A 266 3.48 17.54 -6.04
C ALA A 266 4.16 17.50 -7.41
N ASN A 267 5.15 18.38 -7.59
CA ASN A 267 6.08 18.37 -8.71
C ASN A 267 7.51 18.42 -8.15
N LEU A 268 8.19 17.28 -8.21
CA LEU A 268 9.43 17.04 -7.48
C LEU A 268 10.58 16.74 -8.44
N HIS A 269 11.72 17.34 -8.15
CA HIS A 269 12.99 17.03 -8.81
C HIS A 269 13.71 15.92 -8.05
N SER A 270 14.00 14.80 -8.72
CA SER A 270 14.88 13.76 -8.20
C SER A 270 16.33 14.13 -8.53
N ASP A 271 17.01 14.79 -7.60
CA ASP A 271 18.42 15.14 -7.74
C ASP A 271 19.31 13.95 -7.35
N TYR A 272 19.79 13.19 -8.33
CA TYR A 272 20.62 12.02 -8.05
C TYR A 272 22.02 12.38 -7.52
N HIS A 273 22.47 13.63 -7.63
CA HIS A 273 23.78 14.07 -7.15
C HIS A 273 23.69 14.99 -5.93
N GLY A 274 22.48 15.38 -5.54
CA GLY A 274 22.18 16.15 -4.35
C GLY A 274 22.56 15.42 -3.07
N ARG A 275 22.69 16.19 -1.98
CA ARG A 275 23.07 15.70 -0.65
C ARG A 275 21.98 15.90 0.40
N GLU A 276 21.00 16.73 0.10
CA GLU A 276 19.91 17.08 0.99
C GLU A 276 18.64 17.32 0.18
N ASP A 277 17.48 17.12 0.82
CA ASP A 277 16.20 17.49 0.25
C ASP A 277 16.00 19.00 0.38
N GLU A 278 15.40 19.61 -0.64
CA GLU A 278 14.98 21.00 -0.59
C GLU A 278 13.46 21.07 -0.72
N ILE A 279 12.79 21.78 0.19
CA ILE A 279 11.35 22.09 0.07
C ILE A 279 11.22 23.55 -0.32
N VAL A 280 10.75 23.81 -1.54
CA VAL A 280 10.60 25.17 -2.08
C VAL A 280 9.20 25.70 -1.78
N THR A 281 8.15 24.91 -2.04
CA THR A 281 6.76 25.26 -1.70
C THR A 281 6.05 24.06 -1.08
N GLN A 282 5.19 24.29 -0.09
CA GLN A 282 4.35 23.23 0.51
C GLN A 282 2.89 23.27 0.05
N SER A 283 2.37 24.45 -0.28
CA SER A 283 0.97 24.69 -0.66
C SER A 283 0.89 25.84 -1.66
N PRO A 284 -0.04 25.81 -2.65
CA PRO A 284 -1.03 24.75 -2.93
C PRO A 284 -0.45 23.51 -3.62
N LEU A 285 0.82 23.57 -4.03
CA LEU A 285 1.54 22.50 -4.71
C LEU A 285 2.86 22.27 -3.97
N LEU A 286 3.16 21.00 -3.63
CA LEU A 286 4.45 20.64 -3.04
C LEU A 286 5.53 20.62 -4.13
N THR A 287 6.55 21.46 -3.99
CA THR A 287 7.68 21.51 -4.93
C THR A 287 9.02 21.55 -4.22
N GLY A 288 10.06 21.12 -4.93
CA GLY A 288 11.43 21.07 -4.44
C GLY A 288 12.16 19.84 -4.97
N SER A 289 13.19 19.41 -4.25
CA SER A 289 14.03 18.29 -4.64
C SER A 289 14.04 17.17 -3.59
N ILE A 290 14.17 15.94 -4.08
CA ILE A 290 14.54 14.77 -3.29
C ILE A 290 15.92 14.35 -3.74
N HIS A 291 16.89 14.33 -2.82
CA HIS A 291 18.23 13.89 -3.18
C HIS A 291 18.33 12.37 -3.33
N TYR A 292 19.25 11.88 -4.14
CA TYR A 292 19.79 10.51 -4.14
C TYR A 292 18.75 9.39 -3.94
N LEU A 293 17.76 9.26 -4.82
CA LEU A 293 16.79 8.15 -4.76
C LEU A 293 17.39 6.84 -5.28
N LYS A 294 18.12 6.12 -4.41
CA LYS A 294 18.73 4.83 -4.71
C LYS A 294 17.92 3.65 -4.17
N ARG A 295 17.83 2.58 -4.97
CA ARG A 295 17.15 1.32 -4.57
C ARG A 295 17.85 0.68 -3.37
N GLY A 296 17.04 0.16 -2.44
CA GLY A 296 17.51 -0.48 -1.21
C GLY A 296 17.74 0.47 -0.04
N GLU A 297 17.81 1.79 -0.29
CA GLU A 297 17.91 2.80 0.76
C GLU A 297 16.55 3.07 1.40
N ASP A 298 16.53 3.26 2.72
CA ASP A 298 15.36 3.77 3.42
C ASP A 298 15.33 5.30 3.28
N VAL A 299 14.30 5.79 2.59
CA VAL A 299 14.09 7.21 2.35
C VAL A 299 12.90 7.76 3.13
N SER A 300 12.29 6.95 4.01
CA SER A 300 11.05 7.27 4.71
C SER A 300 11.18 8.47 5.65
N SER A 301 12.34 8.67 6.27
CA SER A 301 12.61 9.77 7.18
C SER A 301 12.98 11.09 6.48
N ARG A 302 13.16 11.08 5.15
CA ARG A 302 13.66 12.24 4.42
C ARG A 302 12.67 13.41 4.43
N PRO A 303 13.14 14.67 4.54
CA PRO A 303 12.27 15.84 4.67
C PRO A 303 11.16 15.95 3.62
N MET A 304 11.49 15.72 2.35
CA MET A 304 10.51 15.82 1.25
C MET A 304 9.53 14.64 1.27
N VAL A 305 9.98 13.43 1.64
CA VAL A 305 9.10 12.26 1.80
C VAL A 305 8.13 12.45 2.97
N GLN A 306 8.59 13.06 4.05
CA GLN A 306 7.75 13.44 5.20
C GLN A 306 6.75 14.53 4.82
N ALA A 307 7.16 15.55 4.06
CA ALA A 307 6.26 16.59 3.56
C ALA A 307 5.16 16.01 2.66
N LEU A 308 5.53 15.16 1.69
CA LEU A 308 4.57 14.50 0.81
C LEU A 308 3.64 13.57 1.58
N THR A 309 4.16 12.82 2.56
CA THR A 309 3.35 11.99 3.47
C THR A 309 2.25 12.81 4.16
N ARG A 310 2.57 13.99 4.69
CA ARG A 310 1.57 14.88 5.32
C ARG A 310 0.51 15.35 4.34
N VAL A 311 0.89 15.67 3.10
CA VAL A 311 -0.07 16.02 2.03
C VAL A 311 -1.02 14.85 1.78
N LEU A 312 -0.49 13.64 1.56
CA LEU A 312 -1.29 12.46 1.26
C LEU A 312 -2.25 12.07 2.40
N VAL A 313 -1.75 12.04 3.63
CA VAL A 313 -2.58 11.73 4.82
C VAL A 313 -3.63 12.82 5.02
N GLY A 314 -3.27 14.10 4.83
CA GLY A 314 -4.20 15.22 4.93
C GLY A 314 -5.36 15.14 3.94
N LEU A 315 -5.13 14.62 2.73
CA LEU A 315 -6.19 14.40 1.73
C LEU A 315 -7.21 13.33 2.13
N CYS A 316 -6.81 12.38 2.99
CA CYS A 316 -7.67 11.28 3.43
C CYS A 316 -8.59 11.69 4.60
N GLY A 317 -8.50 12.93 5.09
CA GLY A 317 -9.37 13.47 6.13
C GLY A 317 -8.72 13.56 7.51
N ARG A 318 -9.01 14.69 8.19
CA ARG A 318 -9.03 14.83 9.64
C ARG A 318 -10.13 13.93 10.22
#